data_AF-A0A929UDV2-F1
#
_entry.id   AF-A0A929UDV2-F1
#
_cell.length_a   1.000
_cell.length_b   1.000
_cell.length_c   1.000
_cell.angle_alpha   90.00
_cell.angle_beta   90.00
_cell.angle_gamma   90.00
#
_symmetry.space_group_name_H-M   'P 1'
#
loop_
_entity.id
_entity.type
_entity.pdbx_description
1 polymer ?
#
loop_
_entity_poly.entity_id
_entity_poly.type
_entity_poly.pdbx_seq_one_letter_code
_entity_poly.pdbx_strand_id
1 'polypeptide(L)'
;MIVQTFSLDDLLNGDKEGVPDPLADYRKLSYRDQLEDLQRKHHDRERELVSQITDLLEDSLHSKPDPRIRHFLDDFTDAGEALLTHFDKEEQIVFPLMYIHLTYDSETIKEVDALTSEHREQEKKMDSLKSRMHLFETPDWNLLRELLEELFTDLSVHISKEDDITFPNYIDLVTRK
;
A
#
# COMPACT_ATOMS: atom_id res chain seq x y z
N MET A 1 -0.50 23.87 -7.51
CA MET A 1 -1.51 22.80 -7.48
C MET A 1 -1.49 22.27 -6.06
N ILE A 2 -2.54 22.52 -5.28
CA ILE A 2 -2.60 22.11 -3.87
C ILE A 2 -2.97 20.63 -3.89
N VAL A 3 -2.04 19.76 -3.55
CA VAL A 3 -2.36 18.35 -3.25
C VAL A 3 -3.11 18.39 -1.93
N GLN A 4 -4.42 18.14 -1.95
CA GLN A 4 -5.19 17.96 -0.72
C GLN A 4 -4.75 16.63 -0.11
N THR A 5 -3.92 16.72 0.94
CA THR A 5 -3.59 15.58 1.79
C THR A 5 -4.83 15.27 2.65
N PHE A 6 -5.55 14.21 2.32
CA PHE A 6 -6.59 13.67 3.20
C PHE A 6 -5.92 12.87 4.31
N SER A 7 -6.32 13.10 5.56
CA SER A 7 -5.91 12.22 6.67
C SER A 7 -6.53 10.84 6.45
N LEU A 8 -5.87 9.77 6.92
CA LEU A 8 -6.42 8.41 6.88
C LEU A 8 -7.80 8.34 7.55
N ASP A 9 -7.99 9.11 8.63
CA ASP A 9 -9.27 9.27 9.30
C ASP A 9 -10.36 9.89 8.40
N ASP A 10 -9.99 10.76 7.44
CA ASP A 10 -10.93 11.37 6.50
C ASP A 10 -11.22 10.46 5.29
N LEU A 11 -10.32 9.52 4.98
CA LEU A 11 -10.54 8.46 3.99
C LEU A 11 -11.47 7.36 4.50
N LEU A 12 -11.38 7.05 5.80
CA LEU A 12 -12.14 5.97 6.44
C LEU A 12 -13.47 6.42 7.07
N ASN A 13 -13.56 7.66 7.56
CA ASN A 13 -14.79 8.19 8.17
C ASN A 13 -15.60 9.02 7.17
N GLY A 14 -16.23 8.35 6.20
CA GLY A 14 -17.14 8.95 5.22
C GLY A 14 -18.46 9.52 5.79
N ASP A 15 -18.68 9.47 7.10
CA ASP A 15 -19.93 9.87 7.77
C ASP A 15 -19.85 11.23 8.49
N LYS A 16 -18.94 12.13 8.07
CA LYS A 16 -19.06 13.56 8.44
C LYS A 16 -19.94 14.25 7.40
N GLU A 17 -21.16 14.63 7.79
CA GLU A 17 -22.10 15.37 6.91
C GLU A 17 -21.38 16.46 6.10
N GLY A 18 -21.32 16.27 4.78
CA GLY A 18 -20.79 17.26 3.82
C GLY A 18 -19.39 17.00 3.25
N VAL A 19 -18.65 15.98 3.70
CA VAL A 19 -17.40 15.55 3.05
C VAL A 19 -17.70 14.41 2.07
N PRO A 20 -17.41 14.54 0.77
CA PRO A 20 -17.56 13.43 -0.17
C PRO A 20 -16.67 12.26 0.24
N ASP A 21 -17.22 11.04 0.35
CA ASP A 21 -16.44 9.82 0.57
C ASP A 21 -15.41 9.66 -0.58
N PRO A 22 -14.10 9.76 -0.31
CA PRO A 22 -13.08 9.69 -1.35
C PRO A 22 -12.98 8.31 -2.02
N LEU A 23 -13.55 7.26 -1.40
CA LEU A 23 -13.61 5.90 -1.95
C LEU A 23 -14.97 5.58 -2.56
N ALA A 24 -15.91 6.54 -2.64
CA ALA A 24 -17.27 6.31 -3.12
C ALA A 24 -17.32 5.69 -4.52
N ASP A 25 -16.42 6.10 -5.42
CA ASP A 25 -16.37 5.54 -6.78
C ASP A 25 -15.76 4.14 -6.81
N TYR A 26 -14.77 3.87 -5.95
CA TYR A 26 -14.19 2.54 -5.80
C TYR A 26 -15.20 1.53 -5.26
N ARG A 27 -16.03 1.93 -4.28
CA ARG A 27 -17.09 1.08 -3.70
C ARG A 27 -18.17 0.66 -4.70
N LYS A 28 -18.32 1.37 -5.82
CA LYS A 28 -19.30 1.04 -6.88
C LYS A 28 -18.78 0.00 -7.87
N LEU A 29 -17.48 -0.27 -7.89
CA LEU A 29 -16.86 -1.26 -8.76
C LEU A 29 -17.30 -2.68 -8.38
N SER A 30 -17.33 -3.60 -9.36
CA SER A 30 -17.42 -5.02 -9.01
C SER A 30 -16.14 -5.46 -8.31
N TYR A 31 -16.17 -6.53 -7.49
CA TYR A 31 -14.95 -7.00 -6.83
C TYR A 31 -13.83 -7.33 -7.82
N ARG A 32 -14.17 -7.73 -9.06
CA ARG A 32 -13.19 -7.99 -10.13
C ARG A 32 -12.56 -6.71 -10.65
N ASP A 33 -13.36 -5.67 -10.85
CA ASP A 33 -12.84 -4.35 -11.26
C ASP A 33 -12.05 -3.70 -10.12
N GLN A 34 -12.37 -4.00 -8.86
CA GLN A 34 -11.59 -3.60 -7.68
C GLN A 34 -10.18 -4.22 -7.73
N LEU A 35 -10.06 -5.53 -7.97
CA LEU A 35 -8.77 -6.21 -8.13
C LEU A 35 -7.93 -5.61 -9.28
N GLU A 36 -8.54 -5.30 -10.41
CA GLU A 36 -7.83 -4.66 -11.54
C GLU A 36 -7.40 -3.22 -11.23
N ASP A 37 -8.20 -2.46 -10.48
CA ASP A 37 -7.87 -1.10 -10.02
C ASP A 37 -6.67 -1.12 -9.07
N LEU A 38 -6.64 -2.05 -8.12
CA LEU A 38 -5.54 -2.25 -7.16
C LEU A 38 -4.21 -2.46 -7.87
N GLN A 39 -4.15 -3.47 -8.75
CA GLN A 39 -2.92 -3.78 -9.49
C GLN A 39 -2.43 -2.58 -10.32
N ARG A 40 -3.32 -1.99 -11.12
CA ARG A 40 -2.94 -0.96 -12.10
C ARG A 40 -2.63 0.41 -11.50
N LYS A 41 -3.26 0.76 -10.38
CA LYS A 41 -3.13 2.10 -9.79
C LYS A 41 -2.21 2.13 -8.58
N HIS A 42 -2.13 1.03 -7.84
CA HIS A 42 -1.31 0.94 -6.63
C HIS A 42 -0.05 0.12 -6.90
N HIS A 43 -0.16 -1.19 -7.18
CA HIS A 43 1.02 -2.07 -7.25
C HIS A 43 2.05 -1.56 -8.27
N ASP A 44 1.62 -1.24 -9.50
CA ASP A 44 2.52 -0.72 -10.54
C ASP A 44 3.27 0.55 -10.10
N ARG A 45 2.57 1.48 -9.42
CA ARG A 45 3.15 2.75 -8.97
C ARG A 45 4.04 2.56 -7.74
N GLU A 46 3.62 1.73 -6.79
CA GLU A 46 4.37 1.44 -5.57
C GLU A 46 5.67 0.70 -5.88
N ARG A 47 5.66 -0.24 -6.84
CA ARG A 47 6.89 -0.86 -7.36
C ARG A 47 7.87 0.19 -7.92
N GLU A 48 7.34 1.13 -8.70
CA GLU A 48 8.13 2.23 -9.26
C GLU A 48 8.72 3.13 -8.16
N LEU A 49 7.91 3.51 -7.17
CA LEU A 49 8.32 4.33 -6.03
C LEU A 49 9.40 3.65 -5.19
N VAL A 50 9.25 2.36 -4.87
CA VAL A 50 10.27 1.59 -4.16
C VAL A 50 11.60 1.63 -4.91
N SER A 51 11.58 1.41 -6.23
CA SER A 51 12.80 1.49 -7.05
C SER A 51 13.43 2.89 -7.01
N GLN A 52 12.64 3.94 -7.25
CA GLN A 52 13.14 5.33 -7.29
C GLN A 52 13.74 5.76 -5.96
N ILE A 53 13.11 5.39 -4.85
CA ILE A 53 13.57 5.73 -3.50
C ILE A 53 14.88 5.01 -3.18
N THR A 54 14.97 3.71 -3.49
CA THR A 54 16.19 2.92 -3.30
C THR A 54 17.36 3.52 -4.09
N ASP A 55 17.15 3.80 -5.39
CA ASP A 55 18.19 4.38 -6.25
C ASP A 55 18.69 5.73 -5.70
N LEU A 56 17.77 6.62 -5.29
CA LEU A 56 18.13 7.93 -4.73
C LEU A 56 18.92 7.81 -3.41
N LEU A 57 18.55 6.88 -2.54
CA LEU A 57 19.26 6.64 -1.29
C LEU A 57 20.67 6.07 -1.53
N GLU A 58 20.80 5.14 -2.47
CA GLU A 58 22.09 4.55 -2.86
C GLU A 58 23.03 5.60 -3.46
N ASP A 59 22.56 6.37 -4.44
CA ASP A 59 23.32 7.44 -5.08
C ASP A 59 23.79 8.51 -4.09
N SER A 60 22.93 8.85 -3.14
CA SER A 60 23.27 9.80 -2.08
C SER A 60 24.36 9.25 -1.16
N LEU A 61 24.30 7.97 -0.80
CA LEU A 61 25.31 7.31 0.04
C LEU A 61 26.65 7.11 -0.69
N HIS A 62 26.63 6.91 -2.01
CA HIS A 62 27.83 6.93 -2.84
C HIS A 62 28.52 8.30 -2.82
N SER A 63 27.72 9.37 -2.92
CA SER A 63 28.24 10.75 -2.94
C SER A 63 28.70 11.24 -1.57
N LYS A 64 27.97 10.87 -0.51
CA LYS A 64 28.23 11.31 0.86
C LYS A 64 27.80 10.22 1.86
N PRO A 65 28.74 9.37 2.30
CA PRO A 65 28.43 8.32 3.27
C PRO A 65 27.90 8.89 4.59
N ASP A 66 26.74 8.41 5.03
CA ASP A 66 26.15 8.68 6.35
C ASP A 66 25.58 7.36 6.93
N PRO A 67 26.09 6.85 8.06
CA PRO A 67 25.62 5.60 8.65
C PRO A 67 24.13 5.58 8.99
N ARG A 68 23.53 6.74 9.31
CA ARG A 68 22.09 6.82 9.64
C ARG A 68 21.24 6.62 8.40
N ILE A 69 21.68 7.18 7.27
CA ILE A 69 21.01 7.02 5.98
C ILE A 69 21.21 5.60 5.45
N ARG A 70 22.39 4.99 5.67
CA ARG A 70 22.61 3.57 5.36
C ARG A 70 21.62 2.67 6.12
N HIS A 71 21.49 2.86 7.43
CA HIS A 71 20.51 2.08 8.20
C HIS A 71 19.06 2.31 7.74
N PHE A 72 18.71 3.53 7.32
CA PHE A 72 17.39 3.79 6.74
C PHE A 72 17.21 3.02 5.43
N LEU A 73 18.21 3.05 4.54
CA LEU A 73 18.19 2.30 3.28
C LEU A 73 18.07 0.79 3.52
N ASP A 74 18.82 0.22 4.46
CA ASP A 74 18.77 -1.22 4.76
C ASP A 74 17.34 -1.61 5.18
N ASP A 75 16.74 -0.87 6.13
CA ASP A 75 15.36 -1.13 6.57
C ASP A 75 14.31 -0.86 5.46
N PHE A 76 14.54 0.15 4.63
CA PHE A 76 13.66 0.46 3.49
C PHE A 76 13.70 -0.65 2.45
N THR A 77 14.89 -1.20 2.17
CA THR A 77 15.09 -2.31 1.23
C THR A 77 14.38 -3.56 1.75
N ASP A 78 14.58 -3.91 3.02
CA ASP A 78 13.90 -5.05 3.65
C ASP A 78 12.37 -4.90 3.64
N ALA A 79 11.86 -3.68 3.84
CA ALA A 79 10.43 -3.40 3.77
C ALA A 79 9.89 -3.41 2.33
N GLY A 80 10.68 -2.94 1.37
CA GLY A 80 10.38 -2.97 -0.06
C GLY A 80 10.34 -4.41 -0.59
N GLU A 81 11.34 -5.24 -0.29
CA GLU A 81 11.35 -6.65 -0.72
C GLU A 81 10.14 -7.42 -0.19
N ALA A 82 9.76 -7.19 1.07
CA ALA A 82 8.56 -7.78 1.65
C ALA A 82 7.29 -7.33 0.93
N LEU A 83 7.19 -6.03 0.60
CA LEU A 83 6.06 -5.48 -0.15
C LEU A 83 5.95 -6.06 -1.56
N LEU A 84 7.07 -6.12 -2.28
CA LEU A 84 7.10 -6.67 -3.65
C LEU A 84 6.73 -8.16 -3.68
N THR A 85 7.20 -8.91 -2.67
CA THR A 85 6.83 -10.33 -2.49
C THR A 85 5.34 -10.48 -2.19
N HIS A 86 4.78 -9.56 -1.39
CA HIS A 86 3.36 -9.53 -1.07
C HIS A 86 2.52 -9.28 -2.33
N PHE A 87 2.85 -8.25 -3.14
CA PHE A 87 2.17 -8.01 -4.42
C PHE A 87 2.24 -9.22 -5.36
N ASP A 88 3.40 -9.91 -5.43
CA ASP A 88 3.53 -11.12 -6.25
C ASP A 88 2.59 -12.23 -5.76
N LYS A 89 2.43 -12.40 -4.44
CA LYS A 89 1.50 -13.37 -3.86
C LYS A 89 0.06 -13.02 -4.22
N GLU A 90 -0.32 -11.76 -4.13
CA GLU A 90 -1.66 -11.29 -4.51
C GLU A 90 -1.94 -11.53 -5.99
N GLU A 91 -1.09 -11.00 -6.86
CA GLU A 91 -1.28 -11.02 -8.31
C GLU A 91 -1.19 -12.43 -8.91
N GLN A 92 -0.31 -13.29 -8.38
CA GLN A 92 -0.04 -14.60 -8.98
C GLN A 92 -0.81 -15.74 -8.33
N ILE A 93 -1.32 -15.54 -7.10
CA ILE A 93 -1.97 -16.61 -6.32
C ILE A 93 -3.35 -16.16 -5.86
N VAL A 94 -3.44 -15.17 -4.97
CA VAL A 94 -4.70 -14.90 -4.24
C VAL A 94 -5.77 -14.30 -5.14
N PHE A 95 -5.44 -13.27 -5.91
CA PHE A 95 -6.39 -12.67 -6.85
C PHE A 95 -6.88 -13.67 -7.91
N PRO A 96 -6.02 -14.48 -8.57
CA PRO A 96 -6.48 -15.58 -9.42
C PRO A 96 -7.44 -16.55 -8.73
N LEU A 97 -7.17 -16.93 -7.47
CA LEU A 97 -8.10 -17.79 -6.70
C LEU A 97 -9.46 -17.09 -6.49
N MET A 98 -9.47 -15.80 -6.17
CA MET A 98 -10.70 -15.00 -6.03
C MET A 98 -11.49 -14.85 -7.34
N TYR A 99 -10.83 -14.89 -8.50
CA TYR A 99 -11.51 -14.92 -9.80
C TYR A 99 -12.22 -16.26 -10.05
N ILE A 100 -11.59 -17.37 -9.66
CA ILE A 100 -12.04 -18.74 -9.96
C ILE A 100 -13.09 -19.22 -8.95
N HIS A 101 -12.87 -18.97 -7.67
CA HIS A 101 -13.73 -19.47 -6.59
C HIS A 101 -14.87 -18.50 -6.29
N LEU A 102 -15.98 -18.63 -7.03
CA LEU A 102 -17.19 -17.82 -6.84
C LEU A 102 -18.17 -18.40 -5.81
N THR A 103 -17.74 -19.41 -5.07
CA THR A 103 -18.47 -20.04 -3.95
C THR A 103 -17.47 -20.30 -2.83
N TYR A 104 -17.94 -20.39 -1.58
CA TYR A 104 -17.09 -20.62 -0.43
C TYR A 104 -16.03 -21.71 -0.67
N ASP A 105 -14.77 -21.32 -0.55
CA ASP A 105 -13.60 -22.19 -0.58
C ASP A 105 -12.70 -21.83 0.61
N SER A 106 -12.51 -22.77 1.53
CA SER A 106 -11.83 -22.47 2.80
C SER A 106 -10.35 -22.13 2.64
N GLU A 107 -9.68 -22.65 1.62
CA GLU A 107 -8.26 -22.32 1.39
C GLU A 107 -8.12 -20.90 0.84
N THR A 108 -8.96 -20.49 -0.10
CA THR A 108 -8.95 -19.11 -0.62
C THR A 108 -9.25 -18.09 0.48
N ILE A 109 -10.21 -18.39 1.37
CA ILE A 109 -10.51 -17.51 2.51
C ILE A 109 -9.31 -17.39 3.45
N LYS A 110 -8.59 -18.49 3.73
CA LYS A 110 -7.37 -18.43 4.54
C LYS A 110 -6.28 -17.59 3.90
N GLU A 111 -6.12 -17.68 2.58
CA GLU A 111 -5.13 -16.86 1.87
C GLU A 111 -5.48 -15.36 1.95
N VAL A 112 -6.75 -15.00 1.78
CA VAL A 112 -7.22 -13.62 1.96
C VAL A 112 -6.98 -13.13 3.40
N ASP A 113 -7.32 -13.93 4.42
CA ASP A 113 -7.08 -13.57 5.83
C ASP A 113 -5.57 -13.42 6.14
N ALA A 114 -4.72 -14.18 5.44
CA ALA A 114 -3.27 -14.08 5.58
C ALA A 114 -2.74 -12.74 5.04
N LEU A 115 -3.29 -12.23 3.92
CA LEU A 115 -2.90 -10.93 3.36
C LEU A 115 -3.17 -9.79 4.35
N THR A 116 -4.35 -9.73 4.98
CA THR A 116 -4.64 -8.74 6.03
C THR A 116 -3.69 -8.81 7.23
N SER A 117 -3.14 -10.00 7.53
CA SER A 117 -2.11 -10.13 8.56
C SER A 117 -0.75 -9.58 8.09
N GLU A 118 -0.41 -9.79 6.82
CA GLU A 118 0.79 -9.23 6.19
C GLU A 118 0.72 -7.69 6.11
N HIS A 119 -0.47 -7.12 5.80
CA HIS A 119 -0.70 -5.66 5.83
C HIS A 119 -0.30 -5.03 7.16
N ARG A 120 -0.74 -5.62 8.28
CA ARG A 120 -0.42 -5.12 9.63
C ARG A 120 1.08 -5.14 9.92
N GLU A 121 1.81 -6.13 9.41
CA GLU A 121 3.26 -6.14 9.55
C GLU A 121 3.93 -5.10 8.65
N GLN A 122 3.39 -4.88 7.46
CA GLN A 122 3.87 -3.85 6.55
C GLN A 122 3.63 -2.43 7.10
N GLU A 123 2.45 -2.15 7.63
CA GLU A 123 2.13 -0.89 8.30
C GLU A 123 3.12 -0.57 9.43
N LYS A 124 3.46 -1.56 10.28
CA LYS A 124 4.47 -1.38 11.34
C LYS A 124 5.84 -0.99 10.79
N LYS A 125 6.28 -1.61 9.69
CA LYS A 125 7.54 -1.26 9.02
C LYS A 125 7.47 0.17 8.48
N MET A 126 6.35 0.53 7.85
CA MET A 126 6.14 1.88 7.31
C MET A 126 6.14 2.94 8.40
N ASP A 127 5.48 2.70 9.53
CA ASP A 127 5.47 3.62 10.68
C ASP A 127 6.86 3.81 11.28
N SER A 128 7.64 2.74 11.36
CA SER A 128 9.05 2.80 11.78
C SER A 128 9.90 3.66 10.84
N LEU A 129 9.71 3.55 9.52
CA LEU A 129 10.38 4.39 8.52
C LEU A 129 9.90 5.85 8.59
N LYS A 130 8.59 6.09 8.66
CA LYS A 130 7.96 7.42 8.81
C LYS A 130 8.54 8.18 9.99
N SER A 131 8.73 7.51 11.14
CA SER A 131 9.29 8.13 12.35
C SER A 131 10.71 8.69 12.17
N ARG A 132 11.42 8.23 11.14
CA ARG A 132 12.81 8.62 10.81
C ARG A 132 12.91 9.58 9.64
N MET A 133 11.80 10.05 9.06
CA MET A 133 11.81 11.01 7.96
C MET A 133 12.47 12.35 8.31
N HIS A 134 12.58 12.68 9.60
CA HIS A 134 13.35 13.84 10.10
C HIS A 134 14.84 13.81 9.69
N LEU A 135 15.38 12.66 9.30
CA LEU A 135 16.73 12.54 8.73
C LEU A 135 16.89 13.30 7.40
N PHE A 136 15.79 13.63 6.73
CA PHE A 136 15.73 14.16 5.37
C PHE A 136 15.18 15.60 5.31
N GLU A 137 15.33 16.39 6.37
CA GLU A 137 14.74 17.75 6.44
C GLU A 137 15.43 18.82 5.59
N THR A 138 16.67 18.57 5.14
CA THR A 138 17.41 19.56 4.34
C THR A 138 16.94 19.58 2.90
N PRO A 139 17.03 20.73 2.19
CA PRO A 139 16.53 20.87 0.81
C PRO A 139 17.07 19.84 -0.19
N ASP A 140 18.28 19.33 0.02
CA ASP A 140 18.89 18.29 -0.81
C ASP A 140 18.07 16.98 -0.86
N TRP A 141 17.15 16.77 0.10
CA TRP A 141 16.32 15.58 0.21
C TRP A 141 14.85 15.80 -0.14
N ASN A 142 14.47 16.98 -0.66
CA ASN A 142 13.07 17.28 -0.96
C ASN A 142 12.40 16.23 -1.87
N LEU A 143 13.09 15.81 -2.94
CA LEU A 143 12.58 14.79 -3.85
C LEU A 143 12.37 13.45 -3.15
N LEU A 144 13.35 12.99 -2.36
CA LEU A 144 13.23 11.75 -1.60
C LEU A 144 12.02 11.80 -0.65
N ARG A 145 11.84 12.94 0.03
CA ARG A 145 10.69 13.13 0.92
C ARG A 145 9.37 13.09 0.17
N GLU A 146 9.27 13.77 -0.97
CA GLU A 146 8.05 13.75 -1.80
C GLU A 146 7.69 12.32 -2.22
N LEU A 147 8.68 11.52 -2.65
CA LEU A 147 8.47 10.13 -3.05
C LEU A 147 8.10 9.22 -1.85
N LEU A 148 8.73 9.41 -0.69
CA LEU A 148 8.37 8.68 0.54
C LEU A 148 6.96 9.04 1.00
N GLU A 149 6.60 10.33 0.99
CA GLU A 149 5.25 10.80 1.33
C GLU A 149 4.20 10.23 0.36
N GLU A 150 4.52 10.18 -0.94
CA GLU A 150 3.67 9.55 -1.95
C GLU A 150 3.49 8.05 -1.68
N LEU A 151 4.57 7.28 -1.56
CA LEU A 151 4.53 5.84 -1.32
C LEU A 151 3.73 5.49 -0.06
N PHE A 152 4.00 6.20 1.04
CA PHE A 152 3.34 5.93 2.31
C PHE A 152 1.86 6.32 2.33
N THR A 153 1.48 7.34 1.57
CA THR A 153 0.08 7.74 1.44
C THR A 153 -0.66 6.75 0.55
N ASP A 154 -0.07 6.36 -0.58
CA ASP A 154 -0.67 5.43 -1.52
C ASP A 154 -0.86 4.04 -0.90
N LEU A 155 0.16 3.50 -0.21
CA LEU A 155 0.05 2.24 0.53
C LEU A 155 -1.06 2.24 1.57
N SER A 156 -1.26 3.38 2.23
CA SER A 156 -2.32 3.49 3.22
C SER A 156 -3.71 3.41 2.57
N VAL A 157 -3.89 4.06 1.41
CA VAL A 157 -5.14 4.01 0.65
C VAL A 157 -5.35 2.64 0.03
N HIS A 158 -4.28 2.04 -0.49
CA HIS A 158 -4.25 0.70 -1.05
C HIS A 158 -4.74 -0.32 -0.01
N ILE A 159 -4.07 -0.42 1.14
CA ILE A 159 -4.43 -1.37 2.21
C ILE A 159 -5.90 -1.17 2.64
N SER A 160 -6.36 0.07 2.80
CA SER A 160 -7.78 0.34 3.13
C SER A 160 -8.74 -0.13 2.03
N LYS A 161 -8.41 0.03 0.75
CA LYS A 161 -9.25 -0.49 -0.35
C LYS A 161 -9.36 -2.02 -0.30
N GLU A 162 -8.33 -2.71 0.16
CA GLU A 162 -8.33 -4.16 0.26
C GLU A 162 -9.09 -4.64 1.49
N ASP A 163 -8.62 -4.24 2.66
CA ASP A 163 -9.12 -4.71 3.95
C ASP A 163 -10.56 -4.25 4.23
N ASP A 164 -10.94 -3.04 3.82
CA ASP A 164 -12.26 -2.47 4.15
C ASP A 164 -13.30 -2.62 3.04
N ILE A 165 -12.89 -3.02 1.83
CA ILE A 165 -13.77 -3.03 0.66
C ILE A 165 -13.65 -4.32 -0.13
N THR A 166 -12.48 -4.58 -0.72
CA THR A 166 -12.33 -5.63 -1.74
C THR A 166 -12.44 -7.01 -1.12
N PHE A 167 -11.70 -7.27 -0.04
CA PHE A 167 -11.74 -8.56 0.66
C PHE A 167 -13.12 -8.81 1.31
N PRO A 168 -13.72 -7.86 2.05
CA PRO A 168 -15.08 -8.02 2.56
C PRO A 168 -16.11 -8.30 1.45
N ASN A 169 -16.06 -7.57 0.33
CA ASN A 169 -16.98 -7.78 -0.79
C ASN A 169 -16.86 -9.19 -1.38
N TYR A 170 -15.63 -9.70 -1.53
CA TYR A 170 -15.39 -11.06 -1.99
C TYR A 170 -15.92 -12.09 -0.99
N ILE A 171 -15.61 -11.94 0.31
CA ILE A 171 -16.08 -12.83 1.37
C ILE A 171 -17.61 -12.86 1.39
N ASP A 172 -18.27 -11.70 1.34
CA ASP A 172 -19.71 -11.59 1.27
C ASP A 172 -20.28 -12.32 0.04
N LEU A 173 -19.67 -12.15 -1.13
CA LEU A 173 -20.11 -12.82 -2.36
C LEU A 173 -20.09 -14.35 -2.21
N VAL A 174 -19.01 -14.91 -1.66
CA VAL A 174 -18.81 -16.37 -1.61
C VAL A 174 -19.48 -17.04 -0.41
N THR A 175 -19.86 -16.27 0.62
CA THR A 175 -20.54 -16.78 1.83
C THR A 175 -22.06 -16.60 1.81
N ARG A 176 -22.59 -15.64 1.03
CA ARG A 176 -24.04 -15.46 0.89
C ARG A 176 -24.66 -16.67 0.17
N LYS A 177 -25.55 -17.37 0.88
CA LYS A 177 -26.52 -18.34 0.33
C LYS A 177 -27.86 -17.68 0.10
#